data_AF-A0A2J6I031-F1
#
_entry.id   AF-A0A2J6I031-F1
#
_cell.length_a   1.000
_cell.length_b   1.000
_cell.length_c   1.000
_cell.angle_alpha   90.00
_cell.angle_beta   90.00
_cell.angle_gamma   90.00
#
_symmetry.space_group_name_H-M   'P 1'
#
loop_
_entity.id
_entity.type
_entity.pdbx_description
1 polymer ?
#
loop_
_entity_poly.entity_id
_entity_poly.type
_entity_poly.pdbx_seq_one_letter_code
_entity_poly.pdbx_strand_id
1 'polypeptide(L)'
;MLIFSAIGLLILLIASFNYINLLTANATTRVTEIGVRKTFGASRKQVANQFISESMVVFFISLLVALLLVNLSLPIFNSLAGKELSTLSLLNGTIILGITGMMIVLGVLAGWYPAFILSSYSPTKVMKSNKSMGSGFQLKKILVGVQFTIVIVLIACSLIMLRQINFLQNKSLGFDKEYVLIANVNDYGNEAKYLTLKQALLEQSIVKSVSTASRVPSGRLNNWGGAKLTEEAEWIRLPIVHVQFDYFKTLGIEATQG
;
A
#
# COMPACT_ATOMS: atom_id res chain seq x y z
N MET A 1 -6.41 -0.99 -6.55
CA MET A 1 -5.44 -1.67 -7.45
C MET A 1 -4.14 -0.88 -7.56
N LEU A 2 -4.15 0.39 -7.99
CA LEU A 2 -2.93 1.21 -8.14
C LEU A 2 -2.12 1.36 -6.84
N ILE A 3 -2.78 1.56 -5.70
CA ILE A 3 -2.10 1.73 -4.39
C ILE A 3 -1.30 0.47 -4.01
N PHE A 4 -1.89 -0.73 -4.14
CA PHE A 4 -1.19 -1.98 -3.84
C PHE A 4 0.00 -2.23 -4.76
N SER A 5 -0.14 -1.93 -6.07
CA SER A 5 0.96 -2.04 -7.03
C SER A 5 2.09 -1.07 -6.69
N ALA A 6 1.77 0.18 -6.36
CA ALA A 6 2.76 1.18 -5.97
C ALA A 6 3.53 0.79 -4.69
N ILE A 7 2.82 0.29 -3.67
CA ILE A 7 3.45 -0.19 -2.43
C ILE A 7 4.35 -1.40 -2.72
N GLY A 8 3.87 -2.37 -3.51
CA GLY A 8 4.67 -3.53 -3.90
C GLY A 8 5.95 -3.15 -4.62
N LEU A 9 5.86 -2.21 -5.58
CA LEU A 9 7.03 -1.69 -6.30
C LEU A 9 8.02 -0.98 -5.37
N LEU A 10 7.54 -0.16 -4.42
CA LEU A 10 8.39 0.50 -3.44
C LEU A 10 9.13 -0.50 -2.54
N ILE A 11 8.43 -1.52 -2.04
CA ILE A 11 9.03 -2.58 -1.22
C ILE A 11 10.09 -3.33 -2.03
N LEU A 12 9.80 -3.65 -3.29
CA LEU A 12 10.73 -4.32 -4.20
C LEU A 12 12.01 -3.47 -4.41
N LEU A 13 11.87 -2.16 -4.62
CA LEU A 13 13.00 -1.24 -4.76
C LEU A 13 13.84 -1.19 -3.47
N ILE A 14 13.20 -1.08 -2.30
CA ILE A 14 13.89 -1.09 -1.00
C ILE A 14 14.70 -2.38 -0.84
N ALA A 15 14.07 -3.54 -1.09
CA ALA A 15 14.73 -4.84 -0.99
C ALA A 15 15.91 -4.96 -1.96
N SER A 16 15.74 -4.47 -3.19
CA SER A 16 16.78 -4.49 -4.22
C SER A 16 17.97 -3.61 -3.85
N PHE A 17 17.74 -2.39 -3.36
CA PHE A 17 18.80 -1.50 -2.89
C PHE A 17 19.52 -2.07 -1.67
N ASN A 18 18.78 -2.68 -0.74
CA ASN A 18 19.38 -3.36 0.40
C ASN A 18 20.30 -4.51 -0.04
N TYR A 19 19.83 -5.34 -0.96
CA TYR A 19 20.61 -6.44 -1.49
C TYR A 19 21.87 -5.97 -2.24
N ILE A 20 21.76 -4.94 -3.09
CA ILE A 20 22.92 -4.30 -3.74
C ILE A 20 23.93 -3.81 -2.72
N ASN A 21 23.46 -3.16 -1.65
CA ASN A 21 24.32 -2.65 -0.58
C ASN A 21 25.07 -3.77 0.15
N LEU A 22 24.38 -4.90 0.41
CA LEU A 22 24.94 -6.08 1.05
C LEU A 22 25.98 -6.76 0.14
N LEU A 23 25.64 -7.01 -1.14
CA LEU A 23 26.56 -7.58 -2.12
C LEU A 23 27.80 -6.72 -2.31
N THR A 24 27.64 -5.41 -2.34
CA THR A 24 28.77 -4.48 -2.48
C THR A 24 29.69 -4.52 -1.26
N ALA A 25 29.14 -4.71 -0.04
CA ALA A 25 29.94 -4.90 1.16
C ALA A 25 30.74 -6.23 1.11
N ASN A 26 30.09 -7.33 0.72
CA ASN A 26 30.75 -8.63 0.56
C ASN A 26 31.78 -8.63 -0.59
N ALA A 27 31.55 -7.86 -1.64
CA ALA A 27 32.49 -7.67 -2.73
C ALA A 27 33.83 -7.08 -2.23
N THR A 28 33.81 -6.15 -1.26
CA THR A 28 35.04 -5.55 -0.74
C THR A 28 35.93 -6.54 0.03
N THR A 29 35.39 -7.60 0.62
CA THR A 29 36.18 -8.63 1.28
C THR A 29 36.86 -9.58 0.29
N ARG A 30 36.31 -9.71 -0.93
CA ARG A 30 36.85 -10.53 -2.04
C ARG A 30 37.87 -9.78 -2.91
N VAL A 31 38.25 -8.55 -2.56
CA VAL A 31 39.19 -7.71 -3.34
C VAL A 31 40.57 -8.36 -3.47
N THR A 32 41.07 -9.02 -2.42
CA THR A 32 42.37 -9.70 -2.42
C THR A 32 42.39 -10.90 -3.36
N GLU A 33 41.34 -11.75 -3.32
CA GLU A 33 41.15 -12.88 -4.23
C GLU A 33 41.13 -12.46 -5.70
N ILE A 34 40.39 -11.38 -6.01
CA ILE A 34 40.29 -10.84 -7.37
C ILE A 34 41.61 -10.20 -7.81
N GLY A 35 42.32 -9.56 -6.89
CA GLY A 35 43.66 -9.01 -7.12
C GLY A 35 44.64 -10.10 -7.56
N VAL A 36 44.67 -11.22 -6.85
CA VAL A 36 45.49 -12.40 -7.18
C VAL A 36 45.08 -13.00 -8.54
N ARG A 37 43.78 -13.16 -8.81
CA ARG A 37 43.32 -13.67 -10.11
C ARG A 37 43.69 -12.76 -11.28
N LYS A 38 43.59 -11.44 -11.12
CA LYS A 38 44.01 -10.46 -12.14
C LYS A 38 45.53 -10.54 -12.40
N THR A 39 46.35 -10.83 -11.39
CA THR A 39 47.80 -11.07 -11.59
C THR A 39 48.09 -12.36 -12.37
N PHE A 40 47.22 -13.36 -12.28
CA PHE A 40 47.26 -14.58 -13.10
C PHE A 40 46.56 -14.42 -14.47
N GLY A 41 46.23 -13.19 -14.89
CA GLY A 41 45.68 -12.91 -16.23
C GLY A 41 44.15 -12.97 -16.34
N ALA A 42 43.41 -13.07 -15.23
CA ALA A 42 41.95 -13.02 -15.29
C ALA A 42 41.45 -11.67 -15.83
N SER A 43 40.62 -11.72 -16.88
CA SER A 43 40.06 -10.54 -17.51
C SER A 43 38.94 -9.91 -16.65
N ARG A 44 38.71 -8.60 -16.81
CA ARG A 44 37.61 -7.89 -16.13
C ARG A 44 36.24 -8.51 -16.41
N LYS A 45 36.04 -9.04 -17.63
CA LYS A 45 34.78 -9.69 -18.04
C LYS A 45 34.55 -11.02 -17.33
N GLN A 46 35.59 -11.82 -17.10
CA GLN A 46 35.46 -13.09 -16.37
C GLN A 46 35.03 -12.86 -14.93
N VAL A 47 35.62 -11.87 -14.24
CA VAL A 47 35.23 -11.52 -12.87
C VAL A 47 33.79 -11.00 -12.84
N ALA A 48 33.41 -10.11 -13.76
CA ALA A 48 32.06 -9.58 -13.83
C ALA A 48 31.00 -10.67 -14.07
N ASN A 49 31.25 -11.57 -15.04
CA ASN A 49 30.34 -12.66 -15.35
C ASN A 49 30.15 -13.62 -14.16
N GLN A 50 31.21 -13.90 -13.40
CA GLN A 50 31.11 -14.73 -12.20
C GLN A 50 30.16 -14.12 -11.15
N PHE A 51 30.28 -12.83 -10.85
CA PHE A 51 29.42 -12.16 -9.88
C PHE A 51 27.96 -12.09 -10.35
N ILE A 52 27.73 -11.84 -11.65
CA ILE A 52 26.39 -11.84 -12.22
C ILE A 52 25.78 -13.24 -12.15
N SER A 53 26.54 -14.30 -12.46
CA SER A 53 26.04 -15.67 -12.35
C SER A 53 25.73 -16.08 -10.91
N GLU A 54 26.61 -15.73 -9.95
CA GLU A 54 26.37 -16.01 -8.53
C GLU A 54 25.10 -15.30 -8.05
N SER A 55 24.91 -14.04 -8.45
CA SER A 55 23.71 -13.27 -8.14
C SER A 55 22.46 -13.91 -8.75
N MET A 56 22.50 -14.32 -10.02
CA MET A 56 21.37 -14.97 -10.69
C MET A 56 20.94 -16.27 -10.02
N VAL A 57 21.89 -17.10 -9.57
CA VAL A 57 21.59 -18.34 -8.83
C VAL A 57 20.87 -18.01 -7.52
N VAL A 58 21.35 -17.01 -6.78
CA VAL A 58 20.69 -16.57 -5.53
C VAL A 58 19.27 -16.06 -5.79
N PHE A 59 19.06 -15.25 -6.84
CA PHE A 59 17.74 -14.76 -7.22
C PHE A 59 16.80 -15.90 -7.64
N PHE A 60 17.29 -16.89 -8.38
CA PHE A 60 16.49 -18.06 -8.77
C PHE A 60 16.04 -18.88 -7.55
N ILE A 61 16.96 -19.16 -6.62
CA ILE A 61 16.61 -19.86 -5.37
C ILE A 61 15.61 -19.03 -4.55
N SER A 62 15.83 -17.72 -4.44
CA SER A 62 14.91 -16.81 -3.74
C SER A 62 13.52 -16.78 -4.37
N LEU A 63 13.43 -16.88 -5.70
CA LEU A 63 12.16 -16.95 -6.40
C LEU A 63 11.38 -18.23 -6.06
N LEU A 64 12.05 -19.38 -6.00
CA LEU A 64 11.42 -20.64 -5.59
C LEU A 64 10.89 -20.56 -4.15
N VAL A 65 11.68 -19.98 -3.24
CA VAL A 65 11.25 -19.73 -1.85
C VAL A 65 10.06 -18.77 -1.81
N ALA A 66 10.08 -17.71 -2.61
CA ALA A 66 8.97 -16.75 -2.68
C ALA A 66 7.68 -17.40 -3.20
N LEU A 67 7.74 -18.25 -4.23
CA LEU A 67 6.58 -19.00 -4.72
C LEU A 67 5.97 -19.91 -3.65
N LEU A 68 6.82 -20.58 -2.85
CA LEU A 68 6.37 -21.39 -1.72
C LEU A 68 5.68 -20.53 -0.65
N LEU A 69 6.28 -19.39 -0.28
CA LEU A 69 5.70 -18.47 0.69
C LEU A 69 4.38 -17.87 0.21
N VAL A 70 4.27 -17.52 -1.07
CA VAL A 70 3.01 -17.06 -1.66
C VAL A 70 1.96 -18.16 -1.54
N ASN A 71 2.28 -19.40 -1.91
CA ASN A 71 1.34 -20.52 -1.80
C ASN A 71 0.81 -20.72 -0.36
N LEU A 72 1.68 -20.60 0.65
CA LEU A 72 1.31 -20.75 2.06
C LEU A 72 0.53 -19.55 2.62
N SER A 73 0.81 -18.33 2.16
CA SER A 73 0.20 -17.10 2.67
C SER A 73 -1.10 -16.73 1.97
N LEU A 74 -1.31 -17.19 0.74
CA LEU A 74 -2.50 -16.93 -0.07
C LEU A 74 -3.83 -17.30 0.62
N PRO A 75 -4.00 -18.47 1.28
CA PRO A 75 -5.26 -18.77 1.98
C PRO A 75 -5.57 -17.79 3.12
N ILE A 76 -4.53 -17.35 3.86
CA ILE A 76 -4.67 -16.35 4.92
C ILE A 76 -5.05 -14.99 4.33
N PHE A 77 -4.44 -14.62 3.20
CA PHE A 77 -4.78 -13.39 2.50
C PHE A 77 -6.23 -13.41 1.99
N ASN A 78 -6.68 -14.53 1.42
CA ASN A 78 -8.05 -14.68 0.91
C ASN A 78 -9.10 -14.52 2.01
N SER A 79 -8.87 -15.09 3.20
CA SER A 79 -9.79 -14.96 4.33
C SER A 79 -9.86 -13.54 4.88
N LEU A 80 -8.72 -12.83 4.95
CA LEU A 80 -8.66 -11.45 5.43
C LEU A 80 -9.20 -10.44 4.40
N ALA A 81 -8.94 -10.65 3.12
CA ALA A 81 -9.31 -9.72 2.05
C ALA A 81 -10.72 -9.98 1.48
N GLY A 82 -11.37 -11.09 1.86
CA GLY A 82 -12.63 -11.52 1.26
C GLY A 82 -12.49 -11.74 -0.25
N LYS A 83 -11.37 -12.36 -0.66
CA LYS A 83 -11.02 -12.62 -2.07
C LYS A 83 -10.83 -14.10 -2.30
N GLU A 84 -11.11 -14.53 -3.53
CA GLU A 84 -10.86 -15.90 -3.98
C GLU A 84 -9.74 -15.88 -5.03
N LEU A 85 -8.52 -15.58 -4.60
CA LEU A 85 -7.36 -15.77 -5.46
C LEU A 85 -7.01 -17.26 -5.49
N SER A 86 -6.64 -17.77 -6.65
CA SER A 86 -6.12 -19.14 -6.78
C SER A 86 -4.65 -19.10 -7.15
N THR A 87 -3.92 -20.14 -6.75
CA THR A 87 -2.53 -20.35 -7.14
C THR A 87 -2.41 -20.59 -8.65
N LEU A 88 -3.47 -21.09 -9.30
CA LEU A 88 -3.58 -21.19 -10.76
C LEU A 88 -3.45 -19.84 -11.45
N SER A 89 -3.83 -18.74 -10.81
CA SER A 89 -3.63 -17.41 -11.38
C SER A 89 -2.15 -17.08 -11.60
N LEU A 90 -1.23 -17.65 -10.80
CA LEU A 90 0.22 -17.49 -10.98
C LEU A 90 0.73 -18.13 -12.28
N LEU A 91 0.00 -19.09 -12.84
CA LEU A 91 0.32 -19.74 -14.12
C LEU A 91 -0.10 -18.88 -15.34
N ASN A 92 -0.68 -17.71 -15.11
CA ASN A 92 -0.98 -16.78 -16.19
C ASN A 92 0.31 -16.30 -16.86
N GLY A 93 0.40 -16.42 -18.18
CA GLY A 93 1.59 -16.05 -18.96
C GLY A 93 2.06 -14.62 -18.74
N THR A 94 1.16 -13.67 -18.50
CA THR A 94 1.51 -12.27 -18.19
C THR A 94 2.20 -12.15 -16.83
N ILE A 95 1.75 -12.90 -15.83
CA ILE A 95 2.33 -12.90 -14.48
C ILE A 95 3.71 -13.58 -14.50
N ILE A 96 3.83 -14.72 -15.18
CA ILE A 96 5.12 -15.40 -15.36
C ILE A 96 6.11 -14.49 -16.07
N LEU A 97 5.70 -13.81 -17.14
CA LEU A 97 6.56 -12.89 -17.88
C LEU A 97 6.96 -11.68 -17.01
N GLY A 98 6.05 -11.17 -16.19
CA GLY A 98 6.35 -10.11 -15.22
C GLY A 98 7.37 -10.54 -14.16
N ILE A 99 7.17 -11.71 -13.54
CA ILE A 99 8.05 -12.26 -12.51
C ILE A 99 9.44 -12.56 -13.08
N THR A 100 9.51 -13.24 -14.23
CA THR A 100 10.78 -13.58 -14.88
C THR A 100 11.52 -12.33 -15.36
N GLY A 101 10.80 -11.37 -15.94
CA GLY A 101 11.35 -10.06 -16.31
C GLY A 101 11.93 -9.32 -15.11
N MET A 102 11.21 -9.26 -14.00
CA MET A 102 11.70 -8.65 -12.75
C MET A 102 12.93 -9.39 -12.20
N MET A 103 12.93 -10.73 -12.19
CA MET A 103 14.08 -11.52 -11.74
C MET A 103 15.34 -11.19 -12.54
N ILE A 104 15.23 -11.12 -13.87
CA ILE A 104 16.35 -10.78 -14.75
C ILE A 104 16.82 -9.35 -14.49
N VAL A 105 15.91 -8.38 -14.49
CA VAL A 105 16.25 -6.96 -14.29
C VAL A 105 16.94 -6.76 -12.95
N LEU A 106 16.36 -7.27 -11.85
CA LEU A 106 16.93 -7.11 -10.52
C LEU A 106 18.23 -7.89 -10.34
N GLY A 107 18.32 -9.11 -10.86
CA GLY A 107 19.53 -9.92 -10.81
C GLY A 107 20.70 -9.28 -11.56
N VAL A 108 20.44 -8.72 -12.75
CA VAL A 108 21.47 -8.00 -13.53
C VAL A 108 21.86 -6.72 -12.82
N LEU A 109 20.91 -5.89 -12.39
CA LEU A 109 21.22 -4.64 -11.67
C LEU A 109 22.02 -4.91 -10.39
N ALA A 110 21.68 -5.98 -9.66
CA ALA A 110 22.37 -6.38 -8.45
C ALA A 110 23.79 -6.88 -8.68
N GLY A 111 24.02 -7.65 -9.75
CA GLY A 111 25.35 -8.18 -10.10
C GLY A 111 26.25 -7.17 -10.80
N TRP A 112 25.68 -6.29 -11.64
CA TRP A 112 26.42 -5.32 -12.43
C TRP A 112 27.13 -4.29 -11.55
N TYR A 113 26.44 -3.75 -10.54
CA TYR A 113 26.99 -2.65 -9.73
C TYR A 113 28.26 -3.04 -8.95
N PRO A 114 28.31 -4.16 -8.20
CA PRO A 114 29.54 -4.66 -7.58
C PRO A 114 30.61 -5.04 -8.60
N ALA A 115 30.22 -5.66 -9.73
CA ALA A 115 31.15 -6.05 -10.78
C ALA A 115 31.83 -4.84 -11.43
N PHE A 116 31.10 -3.76 -11.67
CA PHE A 116 31.65 -2.52 -12.23
C PHE A 116 32.63 -1.86 -11.25
N ILE A 117 32.24 -1.78 -9.97
CA ILE A 117 33.11 -1.27 -8.89
C ILE A 117 34.40 -2.10 -8.84
N LEU A 118 34.32 -3.42 -8.67
CA LEU A 118 35.48 -4.32 -8.52
C LEU A 118 36.35 -4.45 -9.78
N SER A 119 35.75 -4.47 -10.96
CA SER A 119 36.48 -4.63 -12.21
C SER A 119 37.38 -3.42 -12.51
N SER A 120 37.00 -2.22 -12.06
CA SER A 120 37.76 -0.98 -12.24
C SER A 120 39.03 -0.87 -11.38
N TYR A 121 39.19 -1.68 -10.33
CA TYR A 121 40.36 -1.63 -9.46
C TYR A 121 41.61 -2.20 -10.14
N SER A 122 42.70 -1.42 -10.12
CA SER A 122 44.04 -1.84 -10.53
C SER A 122 44.82 -2.42 -9.33
N PRO A 123 45.45 -3.60 -9.47
CA PRO A 123 46.17 -4.27 -8.37
C PRO A 123 47.26 -3.39 -7.72
N THR A 124 47.89 -2.51 -8.50
CA THR A 124 48.99 -1.64 -8.08
C THR A 124 48.60 -0.57 -7.06
N LYS A 125 47.31 -0.20 -6.96
CA LYS A 125 46.83 0.77 -5.95
C LYS A 125 46.42 0.11 -4.63
N VAL A 126 46.12 -1.19 -4.62
CA VAL A 126 45.61 -1.91 -3.44
C VAL A 126 46.76 -2.27 -2.48
N MET A 127 47.96 -2.54 -2.99
CA MET A 127 49.12 -2.92 -2.18
C MET A 127 49.98 -1.74 -1.66
N LYS A 128 49.83 -0.52 -2.20
CA LYS A 128 50.75 0.61 -1.92
C LYS A 128 50.13 1.81 -1.20
N SER A 129 48.81 1.86 -1.00
CA SER A 129 48.15 3.10 -0.58
C SER A 129 46.91 2.85 0.26
N ASN A 130 47.02 3.20 1.54
CA ASN A 130 45.93 3.36 2.51
C ASN A 130 45.03 4.59 2.21
N LYS A 131 45.08 5.18 1.00
CA LYS A 131 44.26 6.34 0.62
C LYS A 131 42.88 5.92 0.09
N SER A 132 41.91 6.14 0.97
CA SER A 132 40.47 6.29 0.79
C SER A 132 39.88 6.00 -0.60
N MET A 133 39.20 4.86 -0.65
CA MET A 133 38.04 4.47 -1.46
C MET A 133 37.10 5.66 -1.83
N GLY A 134 37.44 6.47 -2.85
CA GLY A 134 36.86 7.81 -3.03
C GLY A 134 35.53 7.92 -3.80
N SER A 135 35.23 7.07 -4.78
CA SER A 135 34.06 7.28 -5.67
C SER A 135 32.89 6.33 -5.41
N GLY A 136 33.14 5.04 -5.15
CA GLY A 136 32.09 4.06 -4.87
C GLY A 136 31.37 4.26 -3.53
N PHE A 137 32.01 4.95 -2.57
CA PHE A 137 31.45 5.20 -1.24
C PHE A 137 30.35 6.27 -1.25
N GLN A 138 30.39 7.24 -2.17
CA GLN A 138 29.38 8.31 -2.26
C GLN A 138 28.03 7.79 -2.80
N LEU A 139 28.05 6.97 -3.86
CA LEU A 139 26.82 6.36 -4.39
C LEU A 139 26.15 5.42 -3.39
N LYS A 140 26.93 4.65 -2.62
CA LYS A 140 26.40 3.82 -1.53
C LYS A 140 25.68 4.65 -0.47
N LYS A 141 26.26 5.78 -0.05
CA LYS A 141 25.62 6.68 0.92
C LYS A 141 24.29 7.23 0.40
N ILE A 142 24.23 7.62 -0.88
CA ILE A 142 23.00 8.11 -1.50
C ILE A 142 21.96 6.99 -1.56
N LEU A 143 22.33 5.78 -2.01
CA LEU A 143 21.42 4.65 -2.15
C LEU A 143 20.83 4.22 -0.79
N VAL A 144 21.67 4.18 0.26
CA VAL A 144 21.24 3.92 1.63
C VAL A 144 20.33 5.04 2.15
N GLY A 145 20.67 6.31 1.90
CA GLY A 145 19.85 7.45 2.29
C GLY A 145 18.45 7.41 1.66
N VAL A 146 18.36 7.15 0.35
CA VAL A 146 17.08 6.98 -0.36
C VAL A 146 16.28 5.82 0.22
N GLN A 147 16.92 4.68 0.47
CA GLN A 147 16.27 3.51 1.07
C GLN A 147 15.63 3.85 2.42
N PHE A 148 16.40 4.46 3.34
CA PHE A 148 15.89 4.83 4.66
C PHE A 148 14.76 5.86 4.57
N THR A 149 14.87 6.85 3.67
CA THR A 149 13.80 7.82 3.44
C THR A 149 12.50 7.14 3.03
N ILE A 150 12.54 6.20 2.08
CA ILE A 150 11.32 5.47 1.64
C ILE A 150 10.72 4.69 2.81
N VAL A 151 11.54 4.00 3.60
CA VAL A 151 11.07 3.23 4.78
C VAL A 151 10.41 4.14 5.82
N ILE A 152 11.03 5.28 6.15
CA ILE A 152 10.48 6.24 7.10
C ILE A 152 9.14 6.78 6.62
N VAL A 153 9.03 7.13 5.34
CA VAL A 153 7.77 7.62 4.75
C VAL A 153 6.68 6.54 4.83
N LEU A 154 6.98 5.28 4.50
CA LEU A 154 6.01 4.19 4.60
C LEU A 154 5.52 3.96 6.04
N ILE A 155 6.44 3.98 7.01
CA ILE A 155 6.09 3.84 8.44
C ILE A 155 5.21 5.02 8.88
N ALA A 156 5.58 6.25 8.52
CA ALA A 156 4.80 7.45 8.85
C ALA A 156 3.38 7.39 8.26
N CYS A 157 3.25 7.03 6.97
CA CYS A 157 1.96 6.86 6.32
C CYS A 157 1.10 5.79 7.02
N SER A 158 1.69 4.65 7.37
CA SER A 158 1.00 3.58 8.10
C SER A 158 0.50 4.05 9.47
N LEU A 159 1.35 4.74 10.25
CA LEU A 159 0.98 5.28 11.55
C LEU A 159 -0.12 6.35 11.46
N ILE A 160 -0.05 7.25 10.48
CA ILE A 160 -1.09 8.25 10.23
C ILE A 160 -2.41 7.57 9.90
N MET A 161 -2.39 6.57 9.02
CA MET A 161 -3.59 5.82 8.64
C MET A 161 -4.20 5.11 9.86
N LEU A 162 -3.38 4.44 10.67
CA LEU A 162 -3.84 3.80 11.90
C LEU A 162 -4.45 4.81 12.89
N ARG A 163 -3.85 6.00 13.03
CA ARG A 163 -4.42 7.07 13.84
C ARG A 163 -5.74 7.58 13.28
N GLN A 164 -5.85 7.74 11.96
CA GLN A 164 -7.10 8.15 11.31
C GLN A 164 -8.22 7.12 11.50
N ILE A 165 -7.92 5.83 11.35
CA ILE A 165 -8.90 4.75 11.59
C ILE A 165 -9.38 4.79 13.05
N ASN A 166 -8.44 4.86 14.00
CA ASN A 166 -8.79 4.95 15.43
C ASN A 166 -9.61 6.21 15.74
N PHE A 167 -9.26 7.36 15.14
CA PHE A 167 -10.01 8.59 15.30
C PHE A 167 -11.44 8.44 14.76
N LEU A 168 -11.61 7.89 13.56
CA LEU A 168 -12.94 7.67 12.97
C LEU A 168 -13.80 6.68 13.77
N GLN A 169 -13.20 5.66 14.36
CA GLN A 169 -13.93 4.68 15.16
C GLN A 169 -14.37 5.22 16.52
N ASN A 170 -13.52 6.01 17.18
CA ASN A 170 -13.75 6.50 18.54
C ASN A 170 -14.38 7.90 18.61
N LYS A 171 -14.36 8.67 17.52
CA LYS A 171 -15.02 9.98 17.50
C LYS A 171 -16.52 9.81 17.67
N SER A 172 -17.08 10.42 18.71
CA SER A 172 -18.52 10.56 18.89
C SER A 172 -19.08 11.37 17.73
N LEU A 173 -19.95 10.75 16.93
CA LEU A 173 -20.56 11.40 15.77
C LEU A 173 -21.75 12.31 16.16
N GLY A 174 -22.11 12.37 17.45
CA GLY A 174 -23.26 13.11 17.95
C GLY A 174 -24.61 12.41 17.68
N PHE A 175 -24.58 11.13 17.30
CA PHE A 175 -25.74 10.27 17.12
C PHE A 175 -25.40 8.81 17.46
N ASP A 176 -26.42 8.03 17.81
CA ASP A 176 -26.29 6.62 18.16
C ASP A 176 -26.05 5.74 16.93
N LYS A 177 -24.94 4.98 16.93
CA LYS A 177 -24.53 4.10 15.83
C LYS A 177 -24.68 2.60 16.13
N GLU A 178 -24.72 2.22 17.40
CA GLU A 178 -24.53 0.82 17.83
C GLU A 178 -25.79 -0.05 17.70
N TYR A 179 -26.97 0.55 17.53
CA TYR A 179 -28.25 -0.19 17.44
C TYR A 179 -29.21 0.37 16.38
N VAL A 180 -28.68 1.01 15.34
CA VAL A 180 -29.47 1.58 14.25
C VAL A 180 -29.29 0.76 12.98
N LEU A 181 -30.38 0.14 12.51
CA LEU A 181 -30.42 -0.56 11.23
C LEU A 181 -30.85 0.39 10.12
N ILE A 182 -30.08 0.43 9.04
CA ILE A 182 -30.35 1.25 7.86
C ILE A 182 -30.78 0.33 6.73
N ALA A 183 -32.01 0.52 6.24
CA ALA A 183 -32.54 -0.17 5.08
C ALA A 183 -32.87 0.85 3.98
N ASN A 184 -32.46 0.56 2.74
CA ASN A 184 -32.81 1.38 1.60
C ASN A 184 -34.22 1.03 1.13
N VAL A 185 -35.13 1.99 1.20
CA VAL A 185 -36.48 1.89 0.62
C VAL A 185 -36.45 2.65 -0.71
N ASN A 186 -36.83 2.00 -1.81
CA ASN A 186 -36.79 2.63 -3.14
C ASN A 186 -38.10 3.33 -3.54
N ASP A 187 -39.20 3.08 -2.83
CA ASP A 187 -40.52 3.66 -3.10
C ASP A 187 -40.75 4.91 -2.22
N TYR A 188 -40.10 6.01 -2.60
CA TYR A 188 -40.24 7.30 -1.93
C TYR A 188 -41.48 8.05 -2.46
N GLY A 189 -42.44 8.37 -1.57
CA GLY A 189 -43.53 9.30 -1.88
C GLY A 189 -44.94 8.82 -1.51
N ASN A 190 -45.13 7.55 -1.15
CA ASN A 190 -46.42 7.07 -0.66
C ASN A 190 -46.46 7.04 0.88
N GLU A 191 -46.97 8.10 1.47
CA GLU A 191 -47.06 8.25 2.93
C GLU A 191 -47.85 7.12 3.59
N ALA A 192 -48.93 6.66 2.97
CA ALA A 192 -49.74 5.55 3.50
C ALA A 192 -48.93 4.25 3.61
N LYS A 193 -48.13 3.91 2.59
CA LYS A 193 -47.25 2.73 2.65
C LYS A 193 -46.18 2.86 3.73
N TYR A 194 -45.60 4.04 3.88
CA TYR A 194 -44.63 4.31 4.94
C TYR A 194 -45.26 4.13 6.33
N LEU A 195 -46.45 4.69 6.55
CA LEU A 195 -47.15 4.57 7.83
C LEU A 195 -47.49 3.12 8.16
N THR A 196 -47.95 2.33 7.18
CA THR A 196 -48.21 0.89 7.36
C THR A 196 -46.93 0.14 7.72
N LEU A 197 -45.82 0.39 7.01
CA LEU A 197 -44.53 -0.23 7.31
C LEU A 197 -44.00 0.18 8.69
N LYS A 198 -44.10 1.46 9.02
CA LYS A 198 -43.69 2.00 10.32
C LYS A 198 -44.46 1.33 11.45
N GLN A 199 -45.78 1.21 11.31
CA GLN A 199 -46.63 0.57 12.30
C GLN A 199 -46.28 -0.91 12.48
N ALA A 200 -46.16 -1.67 11.38
CA ALA A 200 -45.80 -3.08 11.42
C ALA A 200 -44.42 -3.33 12.07
N LEU A 201 -43.46 -2.42 11.87
CA LEU A 201 -42.15 -2.49 12.52
C LEU A 201 -42.21 -2.13 14.01
N LEU A 202 -43.00 -1.13 14.39
CA LEU A 202 -43.18 -0.73 15.80
C LEU A 202 -43.97 -1.76 16.63
N GLU A 203 -44.73 -2.65 15.99
CA GLU A 203 -45.38 -3.79 16.66
C GLU A 203 -44.38 -4.86 17.13
N GLN A 204 -43.17 -4.87 16.58
CA GLN A 204 -42.11 -5.78 17.03
C GLN A 204 -41.48 -5.24 18.31
N SER A 205 -41.46 -6.05 19.38
CA SER A 205 -40.92 -5.67 20.69
C SER A 205 -39.43 -5.28 20.69
N ILE A 206 -38.69 -5.69 19.65
CA ILE A 206 -37.27 -5.39 19.46
C ILE A 206 -37.02 -3.99 18.87
N VAL A 207 -38.04 -3.34 18.30
CA VAL A 207 -37.91 -2.07 17.58
C VAL A 207 -38.38 -0.91 18.46
N LYS A 208 -37.45 -0.07 18.91
CA LYS A 208 -37.75 1.09 19.79
C LYS A 208 -38.34 2.28 19.03
N SER A 209 -37.89 2.52 17.80
CA SER A 209 -38.28 3.67 16.98
C SER A 209 -37.97 3.44 15.51
N VAL A 210 -38.76 4.04 14.63
CA VAL A 210 -38.60 3.95 13.17
C VAL A 210 -38.73 5.34 12.57
N SER A 211 -37.75 5.74 11.76
CA SER A 211 -37.78 6.99 11.00
C SER A 211 -37.22 6.78 9.60
N THR A 212 -37.61 7.65 8.68
CA THR A 212 -37.06 7.73 7.33
C THR A 212 -36.30 9.03 7.16
N ALA A 213 -35.28 8.97 6.31
CA ALA A 213 -34.57 10.13 5.84
C ALA A 213 -34.07 9.86 4.42
N SER A 214 -33.95 10.93 3.65
CA SER A 214 -33.33 10.88 2.34
C SER A 214 -31.85 10.48 2.39
N ARG A 215 -31.17 10.73 3.52
CA ARG A 215 -29.76 10.36 3.76
C ARG A 215 -29.53 10.01 5.22
N VAL A 216 -28.56 9.13 5.45
CA VAL A 216 -27.99 8.89 6.79
C VAL A 216 -26.98 9.99 7.14
N PRO A 217 -26.75 10.28 8.43
CA PRO A 217 -25.88 11.40 8.84
C PRO A 217 -24.45 11.32 8.30
N SER A 218 -23.92 10.11 8.09
CA SER A 218 -22.59 9.85 7.53
C SER A 218 -22.54 9.76 6.00
N GLY A 219 -23.69 9.90 5.33
CA GLY A 219 -23.83 9.81 3.88
C GLY A 219 -23.40 11.07 3.15
N ARG A 220 -23.10 10.96 1.85
CA ARG A 220 -22.80 12.13 1.01
C ARG A 220 -24.03 13.02 0.84
N LEU A 221 -23.85 14.32 1.05
CA LEU A 221 -24.88 15.36 0.86
C LEU A 221 -25.05 15.69 -0.64
N ASN A 222 -25.75 14.81 -1.35
CA ASN A 222 -26.01 14.97 -2.79
C ASN A 222 -27.39 15.56 -3.10
N ASN A 223 -28.22 15.80 -2.08
CA ASN A 223 -29.51 16.44 -2.23
C ASN A 223 -29.34 17.95 -2.12
N TRP A 224 -29.91 18.68 -3.07
CA TRP A 224 -29.73 20.12 -3.17
C TRP A 224 -31.10 20.79 -3.21
N GLY A 225 -31.25 21.82 -2.39
CA GLY A 225 -32.32 22.79 -2.46
C GLY A 225 -31.80 24.15 -2.90
N GLY A 226 -32.72 25.04 -3.22
CA GLY A 226 -32.43 26.46 -3.39
C GLY A 226 -33.14 27.24 -2.30
N ALA A 227 -32.46 28.22 -1.73
CA ALA A 227 -33.10 29.28 -0.97
C ALA A 227 -32.89 30.60 -1.71
N LYS A 228 -33.90 31.47 -1.70
CA LYS A 228 -33.81 32.83 -2.23
C LYS A 228 -34.06 33.80 -1.08
N LEU A 229 -33.10 34.68 -0.81
CA LEU A 229 -33.33 35.79 0.12
C LEU A 229 -34.26 36.79 -0.56
N THR A 230 -35.21 37.35 0.19
CA THR A 230 -36.26 38.24 -0.34
C THR A 230 -35.70 39.45 -1.11
N GLU A 231 -34.46 39.85 -0.86
CA GLU A 231 -33.78 41.00 -1.48
C GLU A 231 -32.76 40.63 -2.58
N GLU A 232 -32.42 39.35 -2.77
CA GLU A 232 -31.42 38.93 -3.77
C GLU A 232 -32.06 38.22 -4.98
N ALA A 233 -31.51 38.47 -6.18
CA ALA A 233 -32.02 37.88 -7.43
C ALA A 233 -31.54 36.43 -7.65
N GLU A 234 -30.45 36.00 -7.01
CA GLU A 234 -29.81 34.70 -7.24
C GLU A 234 -30.25 33.64 -6.22
N TRP A 235 -30.30 32.39 -6.69
CA TRP A 235 -30.59 31.24 -5.84
C TRP A 235 -29.32 30.75 -5.15
N ILE A 236 -29.37 30.67 -3.82
CA ILE A 236 -28.30 30.06 -3.04
C ILE A 236 -28.57 28.55 -2.99
N ARG A 237 -27.61 27.79 -3.52
CA ARG A 237 -27.68 26.33 -3.52
C ARG A 237 -27.26 25.79 -2.16
N LEU A 238 -28.17 25.12 -1.46
CA LEU A 238 -27.94 24.57 -0.13
C LEU A 238 -28.12 23.04 -0.15
N PRO A 239 -27.25 22.27 0.50
CA PRO A 239 -27.50 20.86 0.70
C PRO A 239 -28.71 20.70 1.65
N ILE A 240 -29.68 19.89 1.26
CA ILE A 240 -30.88 19.61 2.06
C ILE A 240 -30.98 18.13 2.38
N VAL A 241 -31.42 17.78 3.58
CA VAL A 241 -31.73 16.40 3.96
C VAL A 241 -33.19 16.38 4.40
N HIS A 242 -34.03 15.70 3.61
CA HIS A 242 -35.40 15.42 4.03
C HIS A 242 -35.37 14.35 5.11
N VAL A 243 -36.03 14.64 6.23
CA VAL A 243 -36.11 13.77 7.41
C VAL A 243 -37.55 13.76 7.93
N GLN A 244 -37.99 12.66 8.53
CA GLN A 244 -39.25 12.62 9.27
C GLN A 244 -39.07 13.26 10.65
N PHE A 245 -40.16 13.71 11.29
CA PHE A 245 -40.12 14.32 12.63
C PHE A 245 -39.43 13.45 13.70
N ASP A 246 -39.56 12.13 13.62
CA ASP A 246 -38.95 11.20 14.59
C ASP A 246 -37.45 10.94 14.34
N TYR A 247 -36.84 11.55 13.32
CA TYR A 247 -35.47 11.26 12.90
C TYR A 247 -34.44 11.52 14.00
N PHE A 248 -34.48 12.72 14.59
CA PHE A 248 -33.53 13.10 15.65
C PHE A 248 -33.69 12.21 16.89
N LYS A 249 -34.95 11.90 17.27
CA LYS A 249 -35.27 10.99 18.37
C LYS A 249 -34.77 9.56 18.11
N THR A 250 -34.96 9.06 16.87
CA THR A 250 -34.54 7.71 16.45
C THR A 250 -33.02 7.57 16.47
N LEU A 251 -32.30 8.65 16.17
CA LEU A 251 -30.83 8.69 16.16
C LEU A 251 -30.22 9.16 17.48
N GLY A 252 -31.02 9.47 18.50
CA GLY A 252 -30.52 9.99 19.78
C GLY A 252 -29.80 11.33 19.65
N ILE A 253 -30.10 12.12 18.61
CA ILE A 253 -29.47 13.42 18.39
C ILE A 253 -30.13 14.44 19.31
N GLU A 254 -29.37 14.95 20.27
CA GLU A 254 -29.80 16.05 21.12
C GLU A 254 -29.56 17.39 20.42
N ALA A 255 -30.55 18.28 20.53
CA ALA A 255 -30.39 19.66 20.06
C ALA A 255 -29.43 20.39 21.00
N THR A 256 -28.24 20.71 20.50
CA THR A 256 -27.36 21.69 21.16
C THR A 256 -27.87 23.07 20.75
N GLN A 257 -28.19 23.91 21.74
CA GLN A 257 -28.88 25.22 21.62
C GLN A 257 -28.76 25.91 20.26
N GLY A 258 -29.92 26.29 19.71
CA GLY A 258 -30.04 27.22 18.58
C GLY A 258 -30.15 28.66 19.05
#